data_AF-A0A2V6WUX0-F1
#
_entry.id   AF-A0A2V6WUX0-F1
#
_cell.length_a   1.000
_cell.length_b   1.000
_cell.length_c   1.000
_cell.angle_alpha   90.00
_cell.angle_beta   90.00
_cell.angle_gamma   90.00
#
_symmetry.space_group_name_H-M   'P 1'
#
loop_
_entity.id
_entity.type
_entity.pdbx_description
1 polymer ?
#
loop_
_entity_poly.entity_id
_entity_poly.type
_entity_poly.pdbx_seq_one_letter_code
_entity_poly.pdbx_strand_id
1 'polypeptide(L)'
;MANRLSLVPAVALVLTVAFACPLHAQSPAKWDAPSQISLAVTVTLAPTWFDPAETPGVITPFLTLYALHDALVKPMPGNAWAPGLAES
;
A
#
# COMPACT_ATOMS: atom_id res chain seq x y z
N MET A 1 -7.72 -44.56 35.91
CA MET A 1 -7.56 -43.18 36.43
C MET A 1 -6.60 -42.45 35.49
N ALA A 2 -7.11 -41.87 34.41
CA ALA A 2 -6.30 -41.34 33.31
C ALA A 2 -6.46 -39.82 33.15
N ASN A 3 -5.34 -39.14 32.90
CA ASN A 3 -5.19 -37.95 32.07
C ASN A 3 -5.83 -36.61 32.48
N ARG A 4 -5.84 -36.24 33.77
CA ARG A 4 -6.10 -34.84 34.17
C ARG A 4 -4.86 -33.95 34.13
N LEU A 5 -3.66 -34.54 34.17
CA LEU A 5 -2.39 -33.82 34.25
C LEU A 5 -1.82 -33.38 32.89
N SER A 6 -2.24 -33.99 31.78
CA SER A 6 -1.75 -33.67 30.42
C SER A 6 -2.52 -32.54 29.72
N LEU A 7 -3.68 -32.15 30.27
CA LEU A 7 -4.59 -31.21 29.65
C LEU A 7 -4.13 -29.75 29.86
N VAL A 8 -3.57 -29.45 31.03
CA VAL A 8 -3.06 -28.11 31.38
C VAL A 8 -1.89 -27.66 30.49
N PRO A 9 -0.82 -28.46 30.26
CA PRO A 9 0.28 -28.02 29.39
C PRO A 9 -0.16 -27.95 27.92
N ALA A 10 -1.06 -28.83 27.48
CA ALA A 10 -1.61 -28.79 26.13
C ALA A 10 -2.45 -27.53 25.88
N VAL A 11 -3.29 -27.14 26.84
CA VAL A 11 -4.07 -25.89 26.78
C VAL A 11 -3.16 -24.67 26.82
N ALA A 12 -2.13 -24.67 27.68
CA ALA A 12 -1.16 -23.58 27.75
C ALA A 12 -0.37 -23.40 26.43
N LEU A 13 0.02 -24.52 25.80
CA LEU A 13 0.71 -24.52 24.50
C LEU A 13 -0.20 -24.00 23.37
N VAL A 14 -1.46 -24.43 23.33
CA VAL A 14 -2.44 -23.94 22.34
C VAL A 14 -2.69 -22.44 22.52
N LEU A 15 -2.79 -21.97 23.76
CA LEU A 15 -2.97 -20.54 24.06
C LEU A 15 -1.74 -19.71 23.66
N THR A 16 -0.52 -20.21 23.85
CA THR A 16 0.71 -19.51 23.43
C THR A 16 0.86 -19.46 21.92
N VAL A 17 0.54 -20.53 21.19
CA VAL A 17 0.55 -20.54 19.72
C VAL A 17 -0.52 -19.58 19.16
N ALA A 18 -1.69 -19.51 19.79
CA ALA A 18 -2.75 -18.58 19.40
C ALA A 18 -2.39 -17.11 19.65
N PHE A 19 -1.64 -16.81 20.72
CA PHE A 19 -1.24 -15.43 21.05
C PHE A 19 0.03 -14.96 20.31
N ALA A 20 0.93 -15.88 19.95
CA ALA A 20 2.20 -15.58 19.27
C ALA A 20 2.07 -15.46 17.74
N CYS A 21 0.91 -15.78 17.17
CA CYS A 21 0.64 -15.59 15.75
C CYS A 21 -0.22 -14.33 15.56
N PRO A 22 0.37 -13.12 15.47
CA PRO A 22 -0.32 -12.05 14.80
C PRO A 22 -0.37 -12.45 13.34
N LEU A 23 -1.49 -13.07 12.96
CA LEU A 23 -1.87 -13.24 11.57
C LEU A 23 -1.94 -11.83 10.99
N HIS A 24 -0.83 -11.36 10.42
CA HIS A 24 -0.74 -10.15 9.61
C HIS A 24 -1.43 -10.40 8.26
N ALA A 25 -2.62 -11.01 8.29
CA ALA A 25 -3.58 -10.87 7.23
C ALA A 25 -4.05 -9.40 7.30
N GLN A 26 -3.19 -8.50 6.83
CA GLN A 26 -3.62 -7.26 6.24
C GLN A 26 -4.53 -7.70 5.10
N SER A 27 -5.82 -7.86 5.39
CA SER A 27 -6.81 -7.79 4.34
C SER A 27 -6.43 -6.56 3.52
N PRO A 28 -6.34 -6.66 2.18
CA PRO A 28 -6.23 -5.44 1.38
C PRO A 28 -7.35 -4.55 1.90
N ALA A 29 -6.97 -3.36 2.39
CA ALA A 29 -7.93 -2.42 2.92
C ALA A 29 -9.02 -2.30 1.85
N LYS A 30 -10.30 -2.39 2.18
CA LYS A 30 -11.29 -2.14 1.14
C LYS A 30 -11.15 -0.66 0.77
N TRP A 31 -10.61 -0.36 -0.42
CA TRP A 31 -10.56 0.99 -0.96
C TRP A 31 -12.00 1.42 -1.25
N ASP A 32 -12.70 1.92 -0.23
CA ASP A 32 -13.95 2.68 -0.38
C ASP A 32 -13.60 4.13 -0.80
N ALA A 33 -12.71 4.24 -1.79
CA ALA A 33 -12.30 5.52 -2.31
C ALA A 33 -13.43 6.07 -3.18
N PRO A 34 -13.71 7.38 -3.11
CA PRO A 34 -14.70 8.00 -3.97
C PRO A 34 -14.34 7.75 -5.44
N SER A 35 -15.34 7.49 -6.28
CA SER A 35 -15.16 7.22 -7.72
C SER A 35 -14.61 8.41 -8.50
N GLN A 36 -14.65 9.61 -7.91
CA GLN A 36 -14.12 10.83 -8.48
C GLN A 36 -13.44 11.66 -7.40
N ILE A 37 -12.30 12.26 -7.77
CA ILE A 37 -11.56 13.22 -6.95
C ILE A 37 -11.50 14.54 -7.73
N SER A 38 -11.77 15.66 -7.05
CA SER A 38 -11.59 17.00 -7.60
C SER A 38 -10.45 17.71 -6.87
N LEU A 39 -9.48 18.22 -7.63
CA LEU A 39 -8.30 18.91 -7.12
C LEU A 39 -8.37 20.40 -7.47
N ALA A 40 -8.22 21.27 -6.48
CA ALA A 40 -8.04 22.70 -6.68
C ALA A 40 -6.54 23.00 -6.76
N VAL A 41 -6.07 23.42 -7.93
CA VAL A 41 -4.66 23.76 -8.17
C VAL A 41 -4.51 25.28 -8.37
N THR A 42 -3.46 25.87 -7.78
CA THR A 42 -3.17 27.31 -7.89
C THR A 42 -2.36 27.66 -9.14
N VAL A 43 -2.16 26.70 -10.04
CA VAL A 43 -1.37 26.84 -11.26
C VAL A 43 -2.23 26.58 -12.49
N THR A 44 -1.89 27.23 -13.60
CA THR A 44 -2.44 26.85 -14.91
C THR A 44 -1.83 25.52 -15.34
N LEU A 45 -2.67 24.61 -15.83
CA LEU A 45 -2.21 23.33 -16.32
C LEU A 45 -1.52 23.49 -17.68
N ALA A 46 -0.22 23.18 -17.74
CA ALA A 46 0.54 23.25 -18.98
C ALA A 46 0.33 21.98 -19.83
N PRO A 47 0.15 22.09 -21.16
CA PRO A 47 0.01 20.92 -22.03
C PRO A 47 1.21 19.97 -22.00
N THR A 48 2.41 20.47 -21.74
CA THR A 48 3.63 19.64 -21.67
C THR A 48 3.63 18.69 -20.48
N TRP A 49 2.84 18.94 -19.43
CA TRP A 49 2.78 18.07 -18.25
C TRP A 49 2.02 16.75 -18.49
N PHE A 50 1.43 16.59 -19.67
CA PHE A 50 0.78 15.35 -20.10
C PHE A 50 1.75 14.36 -20.75
N ASP A 51 2.95 14.78 -21.14
CA ASP A 51 3.95 13.93 -21.77
C ASP A 51 4.97 13.43 -20.72
N PRO A 52 5.07 12.11 -20.46
CA PRO A 52 6.06 11.59 -19.51
C PRO A 52 7.51 11.73 -20.00
N ALA A 53 7.74 12.02 -21.29
CA ALA A 53 9.08 12.35 -21.80
C ALA A 53 9.54 13.74 -21.35
N GLU A 54 8.61 14.64 -21.00
CA GLU A 54 8.89 16.01 -20.57
C GLU A 54 8.83 16.11 -19.04
N THR A 55 10.01 16.17 -18.39
CA THR A 55 10.13 16.26 -16.93
C THR A 55 10.94 17.50 -16.54
N PRO A 56 10.35 18.70 -16.56
CA PRO A 56 11.06 19.90 -16.12
C PRO A 56 11.44 19.74 -14.64
N GLY A 57 12.58 20.30 -14.22
CA GLY A 57 13.15 20.16 -12.87
C GLY A 57 12.36 20.86 -11.74
N VAL A 58 11.04 20.83 -11.80
CA VAL A 58 10.08 21.38 -10.83
C VAL A 58 9.11 20.28 -10.42
N ILE A 59 8.59 20.36 -9.19
CA ILE A 59 7.76 19.29 -8.62
C ILE A 59 6.31 19.29 -9.15
N THR A 60 5.80 20.45 -9.59
CA THR A 60 4.39 20.64 -9.95
C THR A 60 3.83 19.67 -11.00
N PRO A 61 4.54 19.33 -12.11
CA PRO A 61 4.06 18.38 -13.11
C PRO A 61 3.82 16.98 -12.56
N PHE A 62 4.46 16.59 -11.46
CA PHE A 62 4.32 15.25 -10.88
C PHE A 62 2.91 14.97 -10.37
N LEU A 63 2.09 16.01 -10.10
CA LEU A 63 0.66 15.84 -9.83
C LEU A 63 -0.05 15.18 -11.03
N THR A 64 0.19 15.70 -12.24
CA THR A 64 -0.41 15.19 -13.49
C THR A 64 0.23 13.88 -13.90
N LEU A 65 1.57 13.78 -13.80
CA LEU A 65 2.28 12.56 -14.16
C LEU A 65 1.83 11.36 -13.33
N TYR A 66 1.67 11.50 -12.01
CA TYR A 66 1.17 10.40 -11.17
C TYR A 66 -0.33 10.14 -11.31
N ALA A 67 -1.11 11.12 -11.79
CA ALA A 67 -2.54 10.93 -12.03
C ALA A 67 -2.81 10.16 -13.33
N LEU A 68 -1.97 10.33 -14.35
CA LEU A 68 -2.19 9.76 -15.69
C LEU A 68 -1.23 8.61 -16.03
N HIS A 69 0.00 8.66 -15.54
CA HIS A 69 1.06 7.73 -15.89
C HIS A 69 1.49 6.92 -14.68
N ASP A 70 1.65 5.61 -14.88
CA ASP A 70 2.24 4.72 -13.88
C ASP A 70 3.73 4.47 -14.18
N ALA A 71 4.46 3.94 -13.21
CA ALA A 71 5.90 3.71 -13.30
C ALA A 71 6.27 2.27 -12.92
N LEU A 72 7.43 1.82 -13.42
CA LEU A 72 8.03 0.53 -13.04
C LEU A 72 8.35 0.49 -11.54
N VAL A 73 8.81 1.61 -11.00
CA VAL A 73 9.12 1.79 -9.57
C VAL A 73 8.62 3.16 -9.14
N LYS A 74 7.89 3.23 -8.03
CA LYS A 74 7.41 4.50 -7.47
C LYS A 74 7.30 4.47 -5.94
N PRO A 75 7.34 5.62 -5.26
CA PRO A 75 7.11 5.68 -3.82
C PRO A 75 5.71 5.19 -3.46
N MET A 76 5.64 4.27 -2.51
CA MET A 76 4.40 3.73 -1.93
C MET A 76 4.46 3.80 -0.40
N PRO A 77 3.31 3.75 0.29
CA PRO A 77 3.29 3.67 1.75
C PRO A 77 4.20 2.54 2.26
N GLY A 78 5.18 2.86 3.09
CA GLY A 78 6.12 1.89 3.67
C GLY A 78 7.31 1.50 2.79
N ASN A 79 7.37 1.90 1.51
CA ASN A 79 8.53 1.66 0.65
C ASN A 79 8.69 2.77 -0.40
N ALA A 80 9.78 3.54 -0.30
CA ALA A 80 10.07 4.64 -1.23
C ALA A 80 10.42 4.16 -2.66
N TRP A 81 10.79 2.89 -2.83
CA TRP A 81 11.14 2.26 -4.11
C TRP A 81 10.34 0.97 -4.29
N ALA A 82 9.02 1.08 -4.21
CA ALA A 82 8.15 -0.07 -4.41
C ALA A 82 8.07 -0.45 -5.90
N PRO A 83 8.10 -1.75 -6.24
CA PRO A 83 7.80 -2.19 -7.59
C PRO A 83 6.33 -1.81 -7.91
N GLY A 84 6.13 -1.03 -8.98
CA GLY A 84 4.82 -0.71 -9.53
C GLY A 84 4.55 -1.67 -10.70
N LEU A 85 4.50 -1.16 -11.92
CA LEU A 85 4.34 -1.99 -13.13
C LEU A 85 5.38 -3.12 -13.27
N ALA A 86 6.52 -3.02 -12.59
CA ALA A 86 7.52 -4.09 -12.59
C ALA A 86 7.03 -5.42 -11.98
N GLU A 87 5.91 -5.42 -11.24
CA GLU A 87 5.33 -6.62 -10.62
C GLU A 87 4.20 -7.27 -11.42
N SER A 88 3.75 -6.64 -12.52
CA SER A 88 2.61 -7.07 -13.33
C SER A 88 2.93 -8.16 -14.35
#